data_AF-A0A495K7S3-F1
#
_entry.id   AF-A0A495K7S3-F1
#
_cell.length_a   1.000
_cell.length_b   1.000
_cell.length_c   1.000
_cell.angle_alpha   90.00
_cell.angle_beta   90.00
_cell.angle_gamma   90.00
#
_symmetry.space_group_name_H-M   'P 1'
#
loop_
_entity.id
_entity.type
_entity.pdbx_description
1 polymer ?
#
loop_
_entity_poly.entity_id
_entity_poly.type
_entity_poly.pdbx_seq_one_letter_code
_entity_poly.pdbx_strand_id
1 'polypeptide(L)'
;MELRSAIKGSGRCIGRQALLPLADALGSKKVGRVQVSSFGWLDSDEKHREMMLELVRLFQDEGSVDELGIGGVRDAFANRFFPATSVLHTRARYLLFIPWLLEDVTRHGWPAEKVKREFRDQEVKLIRSLVKGGEKQGVIGRQAGKDLKTMPSSAYWAALRQMRICLWDTTIEGYLRQATSGIRGSASDRSTDDAADGHARNAGIHTSLPERPSDLLKDTTFDLTADEAAFLKDRLIVAHQKTVYSWLALKGTSADVLYIWEHPQLSDFPSEMQAEIKQARQFHFAFHGAAITYNLLLARLIDNEKLVDEYTDALDSWDADPGVIGALNSWHPGEFWQTARSLNPRIPPATEHFVNNWVELAKSNEHRGDNAARLLAERERRLKGNRSRLGNPDALQRWSGRAGMARLDYRWSVAASHLRDIYEAVEV
;
A
#
# COMPACT_ATOMS: atom_id res chain seq x y z
N MET A 1 -41.33 21.95 -49.10
CA MET A 1 -40.66 22.66 -50.20
C MET A 1 -39.33 23.15 -49.64
N GLU A 2 -38.36 22.26 -49.44
CA GLU A 2 -37.31 21.89 -50.41
C GLU A 2 -36.31 23.02 -50.75
N LEU A 3 -35.08 22.81 -50.26
CA LEU A 3 -33.79 22.84 -50.98
C LEU A 3 -33.18 24.16 -51.51
N ARG A 4 -31.87 24.28 -51.17
CA ARG A 4 -30.73 24.77 -52.00
C ARG A 4 -30.67 26.28 -52.26
N SER A 5 -29.54 26.95 -52.51
CA SER A 5 -28.13 26.62 -52.76
C SER A 5 -27.31 27.92 -52.67
N ALA A 6 -26.00 27.79 -52.42
CA ALA A 6 -24.96 28.81 -52.43
C ALA A 6 -24.79 29.59 -53.75
N ILE A 7 -24.15 30.77 -53.69
CA ILE A 7 -23.34 31.39 -54.77
C ILE A 7 -22.21 32.26 -54.15
N LYS A 8 -21.02 32.15 -54.76
CA LYS A 8 -19.76 32.90 -54.52
C LYS A 8 -19.81 34.35 -55.03
N GLY A 9 -18.97 35.23 -54.47
CA GLY A 9 -18.61 36.52 -55.09
C GLY A 9 -17.38 37.16 -54.46
N SER A 10 -16.35 37.42 -55.27
CA SER A 10 -15.05 38.00 -54.92
C SER A 10 -15.04 39.53 -54.93
N GLY A 11 -14.17 40.16 -54.14
CA GLY A 11 -13.75 41.55 -54.34
C GLY A 11 -12.52 41.93 -53.49
N ARG A 12 -11.38 42.20 -54.13
CA ARG A 12 -10.12 42.73 -53.54
C ARG A 12 -10.19 44.26 -53.40
N CYS A 13 -9.46 44.83 -52.44
CA CYS A 13 -8.55 46.00 -52.56
C CYS A 13 -7.79 46.20 -51.23
N ILE A 14 -6.46 45.96 -51.17
CA ILE A 14 -5.33 46.94 -51.14
C ILE A 14 -5.31 47.79 -49.83
N GLY A 15 -4.23 47.89 -49.04
CA GLY A 15 -2.84 47.47 -49.25
C GLY A 15 -1.91 47.65 -48.03
N ARG A 16 -0.69 47.10 -48.20
CA ARG A 16 0.68 47.53 -47.77
C ARG A 16 0.83 48.21 -46.40
N GLN A 17 1.76 47.81 -45.52
CA GLN A 17 3.21 47.88 -45.74
C GLN A 17 3.99 47.06 -44.69
N ALA A 18 5.08 46.43 -45.14
CA ALA A 18 6.06 45.68 -44.35
C ALA A 18 7.16 46.59 -43.80
N LEU A 19 7.88 46.16 -42.74
CA LEU A 19 9.33 46.38 -42.54
C LEU A 19 9.87 45.63 -41.29
N LEU A 20 10.93 44.87 -41.51
CA LEU A 20 12.00 44.39 -40.59
C LEU A 20 13.32 44.57 -41.39
N PRO A 21 14.53 44.39 -40.84
CA PRO A 21 15.12 44.73 -39.54
C PRO A 21 16.50 45.45 -39.70
N LEU A 22 17.21 45.81 -38.62
CA LEU A 22 18.67 46.05 -38.66
C LEU A 22 19.33 45.88 -37.29
N ALA A 23 20.59 45.47 -37.33
CA ALA A 23 21.35 44.83 -36.27
C ALA A 23 22.35 45.75 -35.51
N ASP A 24 22.83 45.19 -34.40
CA ASP A 24 24.13 45.31 -33.73
C ASP A 24 24.50 46.43 -32.73
N ALA A 25 24.99 45.91 -31.59
CA ALA A 25 26.10 46.33 -30.72
C ALA A 25 25.97 47.59 -29.84
N LEU A 26 25.96 47.41 -28.50
CA LEU A 26 27.08 47.71 -27.58
C LEU A 26 26.66 47.66 -26.08
N GLY A 27 27.30 46.74 -25.33
CA GLY A 27 27.81 46.88 -23.96
C GLY A 27 26.91 47.27 -22.78
N SER A 28 26.71 46.36 -21.81
CA SER A 28 26.83 46.68 -20.38
C SER A 28 26.90 45.44 -19.47
N LYS A 29 28.01 45.34 -18.73
CA LYS A 29 28.28 44.78 -17.39
C LYS A 29 27.43 43.60 -16.86
N LYS A 30 28.15 42.50 -16.57
CA LYS A 30 27.74 41.36 -15.74
C LYS A 30 27.26 41.81 -14.35
N VAL A 31 26.02 41.45 -14.01
CA VAL A 31 25.55 41.29 -12.62
C VAL A 31 25.26 39.80 -12.43
N GLY A 32 25.88 39.20 -11.42
CA GLY A 32 25.76 37.78 -11.10
C GLY A 32 24.32 37.40 -10.78
N ARG A 33 23.77 36.45 -11.54
CA ARG A 33 22.50 35.79 -11.22
C ARG A 33 22.85 34.51 -10.47
N VAL A 34 22.59 34.49 -9.17
CA VAL A 34 22.58 33.25 -8.38
C VAL A 34 21.47 32.38 -8.95
N GLN A 35 21.86 31.29 -9.59
CA GLN A 35 20.94 30.26 -10.08
C GLN A 35 20.64 29.34 -8.89
N VAL A 36 19.52 29.59 -8.23
CA VAL A 36 18.96 28.63 -7.25
C VAL A 36 18.38 27.49 -8.07
N SER A 37 19.02 26.32 -8.02
CA SER A 37 18.59 25.12 -8.71
C SER A 37 17.20 24.67 -8.23
N SER A 38 16.17 24.85 -9.07
CA SER A 38 14.82 24.30 -8.85
C SER A 38 14.72 22.85 -9.34
N PHE A 39 15.63 21.98 -8.88
CA PHE A 39 15.62 20.55 -9.18
C PHE A 39 15.83 19.77 -7.89
N GLY A 40 14.78 19.70 -7.08
CA GLY A 40 14.76 18.91 -5.85
C GLY A 40 13.38 18.38 -5.45
N TRP A 41 12.31 18.77 -6.17
CA TRP A 41 10.93 18.45 -5.79
C TRP A 41 10.17 17.61 -6.83
N LEU A 42 10.80 17.27 -7.96
CA LEU A 42 10.20 16.45 -9.02
C LEU A 42 10.70 14.99 -9.06
N ASP A 43 11.75 14.64 -8.29
CA ASP A 43 12.36 13.29 -8.30
C ASP A 43 11.91 12.41 -7.11
N SER A 44 11.25 12.97 -6.10
CA SER A 44 10.67 12.20 -4.98
C SER A 44 9.32 11.57 -5.35
N ASP A 45 8.55 12.19 -6.25
CA ASP A 45 7.20 11.76 -6.58
C ASP A 45 7.18 10.56 -7.55
N GLU A 46 8.13 10.50 -8.50
CA GLU A 46 8.20 9.39 -9.46
C GLU A 46 8.70 8.09 -8.82
N LYS A 47 9.68 8.15 -7.91
CA LYS A 47 10.17 6.98 -7.17
C LYS A 47 9.15 6.47 -6.15
N HIS A 48 8.41 7.38 -5.52
CA HIS A 48 7.26 7.02 -4.69
C HIS A 48 6.14 6.39 -5.54
N ARG A 49 5.91 6.89 -6.76
CA ARG A 49 4.95 6.31 -7.71
C ARG A 49 5.36 4.91 -8.15
N GLU A 50 6.62 4.67 -8.46
CA GLU A 50 7.14 3.34 -8.81
C GLU A 50 7.05 2.36 -7.66
N MET A 51 7.42 2.75 -6.43
CA MET A 51 7.26 1.93 -5.23
C MET A 51 5.78 1.62 -4.95
N MET A 52 4.89 2.60 -5.14
CA MET A 52 3.44 2.40 -5.05
C MET A 52 2.92 1.47 -6.15
N LEU A 53 3.46 1.54 -7.37
CA LEU A 53 3.09 0.65 -8.47
C LEU A 53 3.62 -0.77 -8.26
N GLU A 54 4.80 -0.92 -7.67
CA GLU A 54 5.38 -2.21 -7.27
C GLU A 54 4.53 -2.85 -6.17
N LEU A 55 4.14 -2.08 -5.15
CA LEU A 55 3.16 -2.49 -4.14
C LEU A 55 1.83 -2.91 -4.78
N VAL A 56 1.26 -2.11 -5.69
CA VAL A 56 0.00 -2.40 -6.41
C VAL A 56 0.08 -3.70 -7.23
N ARG A 57 1.20 -3.97 -7.89
CA ARG A 57 1.41 -5.22 -8.65
C ARG A 57 1.49 -6.46 -7.75
N LEU A 58 1.91 -6.28 -6.51
CA LEU A 58 1.99 -7.32 -5.49
C LEU A 58 0.63 -7.65 -4.83
N PHE A 59 -0.39 -6.79 -4.98
CA PHE A 59 -1.77 -7.03 -4.48
C PHE A 59 -2.65 -7.81 -5.46
N GLN A 60 -2.09 -8.69 -6.29
CA GLN A 60 -2.86 -9.57 -7.19
C GLN A 60 -3.18 -10.94 -6.56
N ASP A 61 -3.56 -10.96 -5.28
CA ASP A 61 -4.20 -12.14 -4.67
C ASP A 61 -5.73 -12.03 -4.77
N GLU A 62 -6.41 -13.17 -4.83
CA GLU A 62 -7.84 -13.33 -5.17
C GLU A 62 -8.83 -12.60 -4.24
N GLY A 63 -8.35 -12.01 -3.13
CA GLY A 63 -9.14 -11.21 -2.18
C GLY A 63 -8.83 -9.70 -2.14
N SER A 64 -7.78 -9.21 -2.82
CA SER A 64 -7.31 -7.81 -2.76
C SER A 64 -7.72 -6.95 -3.96
N VAL A 65 -8.40 -7.53 -4.94
CA VAL A 65 -8.90 -6.82 -6.14
C VAL A 65 -10.02 -5.88 -5.74
N ASP A 66 -9.81 -4.59 -6.00
CA ASP A 66 -10.78 -3.54 -5.76
C ASP A 66 -11.88 -3.56 -6.84
N GLU A 67 -12.88 -4.41 -6.64
CA GLU A 67 -13.93 -4.67 -7.64
C GLU A 67 -14.84 -3.47 -7.90
N LEU A 68 -15.03 -2.61 -6.89
CA LEU A 68 -15.94 -1.45 -6.90
C LEU A 68 -15.23 -0.10 -6.70
N GLY A 69 -13.89 -0.07 -6.66
CA GLY A 69 -13.10 1.15 -6.69
C GLY A 69 -13.03 1.91 -5.35
N ILE A 70 -13.05 1.20 -4.22
CA ILE A 70 -12.98 1.75 -2.86
C ILE A 70 -11.59 1.66 -2.21
N GLY A 71 -10.60 1.11 -2.91
CA GLY A 71 -9.25 0.89 -2.42
C GLY A 71 -8.61 2.17 -1.88
N GLY A 72 -8.85 3.32 -2.53
CA GLY A 72 -8.34 4.61 -2.05
C GLY A 72 -8.85 5.03 -0.67
N VAL A 73 -10.09 4.65 -0.32
CA VAL A 73 -10.70 4.90 1.00
C VAL A 73 -10.17 3.89 2.01
N ARG A 74 -10.19 2.60 1.65
CA ARG A 74 -9.62 1.52 2.46
C ARG A 74 -8.17 1.82 2.87
N ASP A 75 -7.34 2.16 1.89
CA ASP A 75 -5.91 2.37 2.08
C ASP A 75 -5.61 3.65 2.85
N ALA A 76 -6.48 4.67 2.78
CA ALA A 76 -6.37 5.87 3.60
C ALA A 76 -6.42 5.52 5.10
N PHE A 77 -7.44 4.77 5.52
CA PHE A 77 -7.57 4.30 6.90
C PHE A 77 -6.51 3.26 7.27
N ALA A 78 -6.22 2.30 6.39
CA ALA A 78 -5.19 1.28 6.66
C ALA A 78 -3.81 1.90 6.89
N ASN A 79 -3.40 2.86 6.07
CA ASN A 79 -2.12 3.55 6.24
C ASN A 79 -2.12 4.50 7.45
N ARG A 80 -3.29 5.04 7.83
CA ARG A 80 -3.44 5.89 9.01
C ARG A 80 -3.31 5.09 10.32
N PHE A 81 -3.85 3.87 10.34
CA PHE A 81 -3.83 3.01 11.51
C PHE A 81 -2.53 2.21 11.60
N PHE A 82 -2.15 1.55 10.51
CA PHE A 82 -1.06 0.57 10.44
C PHE A 82 -0.13 0.88 9.28
N PRO A 83 0.61 2.01 9.31
CA PRO A 83 1.61 2.31 8.31
C PRO A 83 2.72 1.25 8.30
N ALA A 84 3.50 1.20 7.22
CA ALA A 84 4.54 0.20 7.02
C ALA A 84 4.06 -1.27 7.09
N THR A 85 2.77 -1.53 6.87
CA THR A 85 2.21 -2.89 6.75
C THR A 85 1.67 -3.15 5.34
N SER A 86 1.72 -4.42 4.93
CA SER A 86 1.14 -4.94 3.70
C SER A 86 0.43 -6.27 3.99
N VAL A 87 -0.59 -6.62 3.21
CA VAL A 87 -1.27 -7.93 3.32
C VAL A 87 -0.34 -9.12 3.04
N LEU A 88 0.83 -8.85 2.44
CA LEU A 88 1.86 -9.83 2.16
C LEU A 88 2.81 -10.07 3.34
N HIS A 89 2.73 -9.23 4.37
CA HIS A 89 3.49 -9.45 5.59
C HIS A 89 2.87 -10.56 6.39
N THR A 90 3.71 -11.25 7.15
CA THR A 90 3.35 -12.41 7.96
C THR A 90 3.85 -12.23 9.39
N ARG A 91 5.17 -12.08 9.60
CA ARG A 91 5.82 -11.99 10.92
C ARG A 91 6.72 -10.77 11.03
N ALA A 92 6.86 -10.21 12.23
CA ALA A 92 7.62 -8.98 12.46
C ALA A 92 9.12 -9.17 12.21
N ARG A 93 9.67 -10.34 12.53
CA ARG A 93 11.12 -10.61 12.43
C ARG A 93 11.70 -10.53 11.01
N TYR A 94 10.86 -10.58 9.96
CA TYR A 94 11.31 -10.26 8.60
C TYR A 94 11.84 -8.83 8.46
N LEU A 95 11.37 -7.89 9.30
CA LEU A 95 11.91 -6.53 9.36
C LEU A 95 13.37 -6.48 9.85
N LEU A 96 13.89 -7.57 10.39
CA LEU A 96 15.27 -7.73 10.84
C LEU A 96 16.07 -8.67 9.94
N PHE A 97 15.45 -9.79 9.52
CA PHE A 97 16.06 -10.73 8.60
C PHE A 97 16.59 -10.04 7.35
N ILE A 98 15.75 -9.23 6.68
CA ILE A 98 16.14 -8.60 5.42
C ILE A 98 17.34 -7.65 5.59
N PRO A 99 17.34 -6.70 6.55
CA PRO A 99 18.53 -5.89 6.85
C PRO A 99 19.78 -6.72 7.17
N TRP A 100 19.68 -7.80 7.96
CA TRP A 100 20.83 -8.64 8.28
C TRP A 100 21.41 -9.37 7.07
N LEU A 101 20.56 -9.79 6.13
CA LEU A 101 21.02 -10.37 4.86
C LEU A 101 21.67 -9.30 3.98
N LEU A 102 21.10 -8.09 3.91
CA LEU A 102 21.66 -6.96 3.17
C LEU A 102 23.03 -6.53 3.70
N GLU A 103 23.18 -6.39 5.02
CA GLU A 103 24.44 -6.03 5.68
C GLU A 103 25.53 -7.06 5.35
N ASP A 104 25.20 -8.34 5.43
CA ASP A 104 26.14 -9.43 5.18
C ASP A 104 26.61 -9.47 3.72
N VAL A 105 25.70 -9.43 2.74
CA VAL A 105 26.13 -9.48 1.33
C VAL A 105 26.87 -8.22 0.88
N THR A 106 26.63 -7.08 1.53
CA THR A 106 27.26 -5.81 1.15
C THR A 106 28.63 -5.62 1.78
N ARG A 107 28.94 -6.24 2.92
CA ARG A 107 30.26 -6.08 3.59
C ARG A 107 31.45 -6.62 2.80
N HIS A 108 31.22 -7.52 1.83
CA HIS A 108 32.29 -8.24 1.13
C HIS A 108 32.89 -7.51 -0.09
N GLY A 109 32.33 -6.36 -0.50
CA GLY A 109 32.84 -5.59 -1.65
C GLY A 109 32.73 -6.31 -3.01
N TRP A 110 31.87 -7.32 -3.11
CA TRP A 110 31.66 -8.08 -4.34
C TRP A 110 31.03 -7.24 -5.46
N PRO A 111 31.17 -7.67 -6.74
CA PRO A 111 30.42 -7.08 -7.85
C PRO A 111 28.91 -7.11 -7.60
N ALA A 112 28.18 -6.09 -8.07
CA ALA A 112 26.74 -5.97 -7.91
C ALA A 112 25.98 -7.26 -8.30
N GLU A 113 26.33 -7.88 -9.42
CA GLU A 113 25.72 -9.14 -9.88
C GLU A 113 25.96 -10.33 -8.94
N LYS A 114 27.15 -10.38 -8.30
CA LYS A 114 27.44 -11.41 -7.29
C LYS A 114 26.67 -11.14 -6.00
N VAL A 115 26.58 -9.88 -5.57
CA VAL A 115 25.80 -9.48 -4.40
C VAL A 115 24.32 -9.80 -4.58
N LYS A 116 23.73 -9.45 -5.74
CA LYS A 116 22.34 -9.79 -6.06
C LYS A 116 22.08 -11.29 -6.01
N ARG A 117 22.98 -12.10 -6.57
CA ARG A 117 22.87 -13.56 -6.54
C ARG A 117 22.97 -14.11 -5.12
N GLU A 118 23.99 -13.72 -4.36
CA GLU A 118 24.16 -14.21 -2.99
C GLU A 118 23.01 -13.76 -2.09
N PHE A 119 22.50 -12.54 -2.26
CA PHE A 119 21.34 -12.06 -1.51
C PHE A 119 20.13 -12.98 -1.71
N ARG A 120 19.81 -13.29 -2.98
CA ARG A 120 18.73 -14.23 -3.31
C ARG A 120 19.00 -15.62 -2.74
N ASP A 121 20.24 -16.10 -2.81
CA ASP A 121 20.61 -17.40 -2.23
C ASP A 121 20.48 -17.41 -0.70
N GLN A 122 20.80 -16.32 -0.02
CA GLN A 122 20.59 -16.16 1.42
C GLN A 122 19.12 -16.11 1.80
N GLU A 123 18.27 -15.44 1.03
CA GLU A 123 16.82 -15.48 1.27
C GLU A 123 16.26 -16.90 1.13
N VAL A 124 16.73 -17.67 0.14
CA VAL A 124 16.34 -19.09 0.00
C VAL A 124 16.86 -19.92 1.19
N LYS A 125 18.08 -19.65 1.68
CA LYS A 125 18.62 -20.30 2.88
C LYS A 125 17.82 -19.94 4.14
N LEU A 126 17.38 -18.69 4.28
CA LEU A 126 16.53 -18.22 5.38
C LEU A 126 15.22 -19.00 5.42
N ILE A 127 14.54 -19.16 4.27
CA ILE A 127 13.29 -19.94 4.18
C ILE A 127 13.51 -21.37 4.68
N ARG A 128 14.61 -22.02 4.27
CA ARG A 128 14.95 -23.37 4.75
C ARG A 128 15.26 -23.41 6.24
N SER A 129 15.91 -22.37 6.76
CA SER A 129 16.28 -22.26 8.16
C SER A 129 15.05 -22.10 9.05
N LEU A 130 14.07 -21.30 8.61
CA LEU A 130 12.76 -21.16 9.29
C LEU A 130 11.99 -22.48 9.32
N VAL A 131 11.93 -23.19 8.19
CA VAL A 131 11.28 -24.52 8.14
C VAL A 131 11.98 -25.52 9.06
N LYS A 132 13.32 -25.48 9.13
CA LYS A 132 14.10 -26.35 9.99
C LYS A 132 13.94 -26.01 11.48
N GLY A 133 13.79 -24.72 11.81
CA GLY A 133 13.48 -24.23 13.16
C GLY A 133 12.07 -24.55 13.64
N GLY A 134 11.28 -25.25 12.83
CA GLY A 134 9.96 -25.74 13.21
C GLY A 134 8.82 -24.82 12.80
N GLU A 135 9.08 -23.75 12.04
CA GLU A 135 8.06 -22.81 11.63
C GLU A 135 7.10 -23.43 10.62
N LYS A 136 5.81 -23.50 11.01
CA LYS A 136 4.74 -24.09 10.20
C LYS A 136 3.90 -23.03 9.49
N GLN A 137 3.81 -21.83 10.01
CA GLN A 137 2.98 -20.75 9.45
C GLN A 137 3.80 -19.47 9.34
N GLY A 138 3.41 -18.56 8.43
CA GLY A 138 4.12 -17.29 8.23
C GLY A 138 5.45 -17.37 7.47
N VAL A 139 5.88 -18.56 7.03
CA VAL A 139 7.06 -18.70 6.16
C VAL A 139 6.71 -18.31 4.73
N ILE A 140 7.17 -17.13 4.29
CA ILE A 140 6.97 -16.64 2.94
C ILE A 140 7.74 -17.55 1.98
N GLY A 141 7.02 -18.14 1.04
CA GLY A 141 7.59 -19.00 0.02
C GLY A 141 7.95 -20.42 0.45
N ARG A 142 7.36 -20.88 1.56
CA ARG A 142 7.47 -22.26 2.05
C ARG A 142 7.27 -23.34 0.98
N GLN A 143 6.30 -23.16 0.09
CA GLN A 143 5.95 -24.15 -0.95
C GLN A 143 6.76 -23.99 -2.25
N ALA A 144 7.23 -22.78 -2.57
CA ALA A 144 7.85 -22.46 -3.86
C ALA A 144 9.39 -22.39 -3.81
N GLY A 145 10.00 -22.15 -2.64
CA GLY A 145 11.46 -22.12 -2.48
C GLY A 145 12.15 -21.22 -3.49
N LYS A 146 13.05 -21.77 -4.32
CA LYS A 146 13.81 -20.99 -5.34
C LYS A 146 12.94 -20.45 -6.50
N ASP A 147 11.78 -21.04 -6.74
CA ASP A 147 10.84 -20.69 -7.81
C ASP A 147 9.77 -19.68 -7.33
N LEU A 148 10.04 -19.02 -6.20
CA LEU A 148 9.22 -17.95 -5.65
C LEU A 148 9.02 -16.81 -6.64
N LYS A 149 7.75 -16.47 -6.89
CA LYS A 149 7.37 -15.25 -7.61
C LYS A 149 7.66 -13.98 -6.79
N THR A 150 7.65 -14.08 -5.47
CA THR A 150 7.87 -12.94 -4.56
C THR A 150 8.77 -13.37 -3.42
N MET A 151 9.93 -12.71 -3.31
CA MET A 151 10.87 -12.93 -2.22
C MET A 151 10.46 -12.12 -0.97
N PRO A 152 10.80 -12.55 0.24
CA PRO A 152 10.48 -11.81 1.46
C PRO A 152 11.00 -10.36 1.42
N SER A 153 12.16 -10.12 0.81
CA SER A 153 12.70 -8.76 0.65
C SER A 153 11.78 -7.85 -0.16
N SER A 154 11.17 -8.34 -1.24
CA SER A 154 10.23 -7.57 -2.06
C SER A 154 8.95 -7.22 -1.28
N ALA A 155 8.46 -8.15 -0.46
CA ALA A 155 7.26 -7.91 0.36
C ALA A 155 7.50 -6.87 1.46
N TYR A 156 8.68 -6.88 2.09
CA TYR A 156 8.99 -6.01 3.24
C TYR A 156 9.74 -4.71 2.89
N TRP A 157 10.24 -4.54 1.66
CA TRP A 157 11.09 -3.39 1.28
C TRP A 157 10.47 -2.03 1.62
N ALA A 158 9.21 -1.82 1.22
CA ALA A 158 8.51 -0.56 1.50
C ALA A 158 8.37 -0.30 3.01
N ALA A 159 8.19 -1.35 3.82
CA ALA A 159 8.08 -1.25 5.27
C ALA A 159 9.42 -0.89 5.91
N LEU A 160 10.51 -1.55 5.50
CA LEU A 160 11.87 -1.25 5.97
C LEU A 160 12.22 0.22 5.76
N ARG A 161 11.81 0.78 4.63
CA ARG A 161 11.98 2.19 4.32
C ARG A 161 11.09 3.10 5.16
N GLN A 162 9.79 2.80 5.23
CA GLN A 162 8.84 3.60 6.02
C GLN A 162 9.21 3.62 7.50
N MET A 163 9.70 2.50 8.06
CA MET A 163 10.19 2.39 9.43
C MET A 163 11.60 2.98 9.63
N ARG A 164 12.26 3.45 8.56
CA ARG A 164 13.64 3.95 8.57
C ARG A 164 14.68 2.96 9.11
N ILE A 165 14.46 1.68 8.83
CA ILE A 165 15.45 0.62 9.05
C ILE A 165 16.45 0.64 7.88
N CYS A 166 15.94 0.77 6.65
CA CYS A 166 16.72 1.10 5.47
C CYS A 166 16.54 2.60 5.16
N LEU A 167 17.63 3.35 5.19
CA LEU A 167 17.64 4.82 5.16
C LEU A 167 17.69 5.40 3.74
N TRP A 168 18.18 4.63 2.77
CA TRP A 168 18.28 5.12 1.40
C TRP A 168 16.95 5.05 0.65
N ASP A 169 16.60 6.14 -0.02
CA ASP A 169 15.42 6.23 -0.88
C ASP A 169 15.71 5.60 -2.24
N THR A 170 15.60 4.28 -2.30
CA THR A 170 15.88 3.52 -3.52
C THR A 170 15.07 2.22 -3.55
N THR A 171 15.08 1.55 -4.71
CA THR A 171 14.59 0.17 -4.82
C THR A 171 15.62 -0.78 -4.20
N ILE A 172 15.23 -2.02 -3.93
CA ILE A 172 16.18 -3.00 -3.39
C ILE A 172 17.39 -3.20 -4.33
N GLU A 173 17.16 -3.20 -5.64
CA GLU A 173 18.25 -3.29 -6.62
C GLU A 173 19.16 -2.07 -6.60
N GLY A 174 18.57 -0.88 -6.45
CA GLY A 174 19.31 0.36 -6.34
C GLY A 174 20.14 0.41 -5.04
N TYR A 175 19.61 -0.12 -3.94
CA TYR A 175 20.36 -0.29 -2.68
C TYR A 175 21.59 -1.17 -2.90
N LEU A 176 21.42 -2.36 -3.48
CA LEU A 176 22.53 -3.30 -3.73
C LEU A 176 23.59 -2.69 -4.66
N ARG A 177 23.18 -1.92 -5.67
CA ARG A 177 24.08 -1.19 -6.57
C ARG A 177 24.85 -0.08 -5.86
N GLN A 178 24.17 0.71 -5.02
CA GLN A 178 24.78 1.81 -4.27
C GLN A 178 25.77 1.31 -3.22
N ALA A 179 25.38 0.29 -2.44
CA ALA A 179 26.24 -0.31 -1.42
C ALA A 179 27.52 -0.90 -2.02
N THR A 180 27.44 -1.53 -3.20
CA THR A 180 28.61 -2.10 -3.87
C THR A 180 29.51 -1.06 -4.54
N SER A 181 28.95 0.05 -5.01
CA SER A 181 29.71 1.12 -5.67
C SER A 181 30.51 1.96 -4.67
N GLY A 182 29.95 2.24 -3.48
CA GLY A 182 30.62 2.97 -2.40
C GLY A 182 31.86 2.26 -1.82
N ILE A 183 31.91 0.93 -1.90
CA ILE A 183 33.05 0.13 -1.44
C ILE A 183 34.21 0.16 -2.44
N ARG A 184 33.89 0.18 -3.75
CA ARG A 184 34.90 0.16 -4.82
C ARG A 184 35.58 1.50 -5.06
N GLY A 185 34.83 2.61 -4.99
CA GLY A 185 35.41 3.96 -5.15
C GLY A 185 36.48 4.30 -4.10
N SER A 186 36.42 3.68 -2.93
CA SER A 186 37.45 3.83 -1.91
C SER A 186 38.64 2.89 -2.06
N ALA A 187 38.49 1.75 -2.75
CA ALA A 187 39.60 0.85 -2.94
C ALA A 187 40.66 1.45 -3.89
N SER A 188 40.24 2.37 -4.78
CA SER A 188 41.14 3.10 -5.68
C SER A 188 41.78 4.35 -5.07
N ASP A 189 41.30 4.84 -3.92
CA ASP A 189 41.73 6.11 -3.31
C ASP A 189 42.63 5.91 -2.07
N ARG A 190 43.22 4.71 -1.91
CA ARG A 190 44.19 4.40 -0.84
C ARG A 190 45.60 4.88 -1.17
N SER A 191 45.71 6.10 -1.68
CA SER A 191 46.98 6.77 -1.93
C SER A 191 46.94 8.21 -1.43
N THR A 192 46.67 8.42 -0.14
CA THR A 192 47.15 9.57 0.63
C THR A 192 46.91 9.37 2.12
N ASP A 193 47.78 9.98 2.91
CA ASP A 193 48.27 9.56 4.21
C ASP A 193 47.49 10.23 5.37
N ASP A 194 46.17 10.08 5.42
CA ASP A 194 45.33 10.62 6.52
C ASP A 194 44.48 9.51 7.17
N ALA A 195 45.15 8.68 7.95
CA ALA A 195 44.53 7.69 8.84
C ALA A 195 44.06 8.37 10.14
N ALA A 196 42.97 9.15 10.08
CA ALA A 196 42.28 9.64 11.27
C ALA A 196 40.84 10.11 10.98
N ASP A 197 39.97 9.23 10.50
CA ASP A 197 38.60 9.16 11.04
C ASP A 197 37.89 7.88 10.60
N GLY A 198 37.61 7.00 11.58
CA GLY A 198 36.91 5.74 11.40
C GLY A 198 35.40 5.92 11.21
N HIS A 199 34.97 6.74 10.26
CA HIS A 199 33.57 6.75 9.85
C HIS A 199 33.25 5.45 9.13
N ALA A 200 32.73 4.48 9.88
CA ALA A 200 32.00 3.34 9.35
C ALA A 200 31.05 3.87 8.28
N ARG A 201 31.36 3.58 7.02
CA ARG A 201 30.59 4.09 5.88
C ARG A 201 29.16 3.63 6.06
N ASN A 202 28.26 4.61 6.18
CA ASN A 202 26.85 4.37 6.40
C ASN A 202 26.33 3.43 5.30
N ALA A 203 26.06 2.17 5.66
CA ALA A 203 25.58 1.16 4.72
C ALA A 203 24.13 1.42 4.26
N GLY A 204 23.52 2.53 4.69
CA GLY A 204 22.11 2.81 4.44
C GLY A 204 21.18 1.98 5.33
N ILE A 205 21.72 1.33 6.35
CA ILE A 205 20.99 0.59 7.39
C ILE A 205 21.12 1.36 8.70
N HIS A 206 20.07 1.34 9.51
CA HIS A 206 20.05 1.97 10.82
C HIS A 206 21.18 1.43 11.71
N THR A 207 21.96 2.33 12.34
CA THR A 207 23.17 1.97 13.08
C THR A 207 22.92 1.17 14.36
N SER A 208 21.71 1.27 14.92
CA SER A 208 21.28 0.51 16.10
C SER A 208 20.53 -0.78 15.74
N LEU A 209 20.66 -1.28 14.51
CA LEU A 209 20.11 -2.59 14.16
C LEU A 209 20.70 -3.64 15.13
N PRO A 210 19.89 -4.51 15.76
CA PRO A 210 20.37 -5.56 16.65
C PRO A 210 21.38 -6.48 15.95
N GLU A 211 22.27 -7.09 16.73
CA GLU A 211 23.26 -8.00 16.17
C GLU A 211 22.59 -9.21 15.51
N ARG A 212 23.11 -9.58 14.34
CA ARG A 212 22.63 -10.74 13.58
C ARG A 212 22.91 -12.04 14.35
N PRO A 213 21.92 -12.93 14.55
CA PRO A 213 22.16 -14.26 15.10
C PRO A 213 23.12 -15.09 14.25
N SER A 214 24.08 -15.76 14.90
CA SER A 214 25.13 -16.54 14.21
C SER A 214 24.59 -17.78 13.45
N ASP A 215 23.43 -18.26 13.86
CA ASP A 215 22.69 -19.41 13.35
C ASP A 215 21.54 -19.05 12.40
N LEU A 216 21.34 -17.77 12.07
CA LEU A 216 20.25 -17.27 11.22
C LEU A 216 20.00 -18.10 9.94
N LEU A 217 21.06 -18.53 9.26
CA LEU A 217 20.99 -19.30 8.01
C LEU A 217 21.21 -20.82 8.20
N LYS A 218 21.15 -21.29 9.45
CA LYS A 218 21.28 -22.71 9.82
C LYS A 218 20.00 -23.24 10.45
N ASP A 219 19.43 -22.47 11.37
CA ASP A 219 18.25 -22.81 12.15
C ASP A 219 17.73 -21.52 12.81
N THR A 220 16.48 -21.11 12.56
CA THR A 220 15.96 -19.86 13.11
C THR A 220 14.43 -19.89 13.21
N THR A 221 13.87 -19.08 14.11
CA THR A 221 12.43 -18.95 14.37
C THR A 221 11.97 -17.50 14.18
N PHE A 222 10.68 -17.25 14.25
CA PHE A 222 10.14 -15.89 14.24
C PHE A 222 10.18 -15.20 15.61
N ASP A 223 10.54 -15.92 16.67
CA ASP A 223 10.58 -15.39 18.03
C ASP A 223 11.60 -14.26 18.12
N LEU A 224 11.14 -13.09 18.54
CA LEU A 224 12.02 -11.94 18.74
C LEU A 224 12.75 -12.09 20.08
N THR A 225 13.99 -11.61 20.14
CA THR A 225 14.62 -11.32 21.43
C THR A 225 14.08 -10.00 22.01
N ALA A 226 14.28 -9.76 23.31
CA ALA A 226 13.89 -8.50 23.93
C ALA A 226 14.52 -7.27 23.24
N ASP A 227 15.80 -7.35 22.84
CA ASP A 227 16.49 -6.27 22.12
C ASP A 227 15.93 -6.06 20.71
N GLU A 228 15.58 -7.15 20.02
CA GLU A 228 14.95 -7.10 18.69
C GLU A 228 13.57 -6.46 18.75
N ALA A 229 12.76 -6.84 19.74
CA ALA A 229 11.43 -6.28 19.98
C ALA A 229 11.50 -4.79 20.38
N ALA A 230 12.43 -4.42 21.27
CA ALA A 230 12.68 -3.04 21.65
C ALA A 230 13.06 -2.17 20.45
N PHE A 231 13.97 -2.66 19.59
CA PHE A 231 14.35 -1.96 18.36
C PHE A 231 13.15 -1.75 17.43
N LEU A 232 12.34 -2.78 17.16
CA LEU A 232 11.19 -2.65 16.27
C LEU A 232 10.14 -1.69 16.84
N LYS A 233 9.88 -1.75 18.15
CA LYS A 233 9.01 -0.82 18.87
C LYS A 233 9.49 0.63 18.73
N ASP A 234 10.77 0.88 18.97
CA ASP A 234 11.36 2.21 18.81
C ASP A 234 11.24 2.70 17.37
N ARG A 235 11.49 1.83 16.39
CA ARG A 235 11.34 2.18 14.98
C ARG A 235 9.91 2.55 14.61
N LEU A 236 8.91 1.81 15.11
CA LEU A 236 7.49 2.12 14.91
C LEU A 236 7.13 3.48 15.51
N ILE A 237 7.54 3.74 16.74
CA ILE A 237 7.23 5.00 17.45
C ILE A 237 7.88 6.20 16.76
N VAL A 238 9.16 6.08 16.41
CA VAL A 238 9.91 7.18 15.80
C VAL A 238 9.44 7.46 14.37
N ALA A 239 9.16 6.42 13.58
CA ALA A 239 8.76 6.59 12.19
C ALA A 239 7.29 7.02 12.02
N HIS A 240 6.40 6.56 12.91
CA HIS A 240 4.96 6.64 12.71
C HIS A 240 4.21 7.15 13.94
N GLN A 241 4.57 8.36 14.38
CA GLN A 241 3.89 9.02 15.49
C GLN A 241 2.39 9.19 15.24
N LYS A 242 1.62 9.15 16.34
CA LYS A 242 0.17 9.34 16.35
C LYS A 242 -0.60 8.29 15.56
N THR A 243 -0.04 7.12 15.26
CA THR A 243 -0.77 6.00 14.63
C THR A 243 -1.26 4.99 15.64
N VAL A 244 -2.33 4.26 15.31
CA VAL A 244 -2.83 3.16 16.16
C VAL A 244 -1.74 2.14 16.39
N TYR A 245 -0.97 1.81 15.36
CA TYR A 245 0.14 0.86 15.45
C TYR A 245 1.22 1.30 16.45
N SER A 246 1.67 2.57 16.37
CA SER A 246 2.65 3.11 17.31
C SER A 246 2.13 3.21 18.74
N TRP A 247 0.83 3.50 18.90
CA TRP A 247 0.20 3.59 20.22
C TRP A 247 0.15 2.21 20.87
N LEU A 248 -0.26 1.18 20.11
CA LEU A 248 -0.31 -0.20 20.59
C LEU A 248 1.09 -0.73 20.88
N ALA A 249 2.08 -0.50 20.02
CA ALA A 249 3.46 -0.91 20.31
C ALA A 249 3.97 -0.30 21.63
N LEU A 250 3.54 0.92 21.97
CA LEU A 250 3.95 1.60 23.20
C LEU A 250 3.18 1.17 24.44
N LYS A 251 1.84 1.11 24.37
CA LYS A 251 0.90 1.01 25.51
C LYS A 251 -0.09 -0.16 25.41
N GLY A 252 -0.09 -0.84 24.28
CA GLY A 252 -1.05 -1.89 23.96
C GLY A 252 -0.76 -3.19 24.69
N THR A 253 -1.74 -4.07 24.61
CA THR A 253 -1.70 -5.44 25.10
C THR A 253 -2.12 -6.38 23.97
N SER A 254 -1.78 -7.66 24.09
CA SER A 254 -2.23 -8.67 23.12
C SER A 254 -3.75 -8.83 23.21
N ALA A 255 -4.42 -8.82 22.06
CA ALA A 255 -5.86 -9.03 21.96
C ALA A 255 -6.19 -9.93 20.77
N ASP A 256 -7.00 -10.96 21.01
CA ASP A 256 -7.48 -11.86 19.97
C ASP A 256 -8.84 -11.39 19.45
N VAL A 257 -8.80 -10.33 18.64
CA VAL A 257 -9.99 -9.69 18.06
C VAL A 257 -9.84 -9.55 16.55
N LEU A 258 -10.96 -9.67 15.83
CA LEU A 258 -10.94 -9.65 14.36
C LEU A 258 -10.78 -8.23 13.81
N TYR A 259 -11.19 -7.23 14.58
CA TYR A 259 -11.14 -5.84 14.15
C TYR A 259 -10.62 -4.92 15.24
N ILE A 260 -9.94 -3.85 14.83
CA ILE A 260 -9.37 -2.86 15.76
C ILE A 260 -10.42 -2.16 16.64
N TRP A 261 -11.65 -2.00 16.17
CA TRP A 261 -12.75 -1.43 16.96
C TRP A 261 -13.32 -2.39 18.02
N GLU A 262 -12.81 -3.62 18.10
CA GLU A 262 -13.16 -4.60 19.14
C GLU A 262 -12.05 -4.67 20.21
N HIS A 263 -10.95 -3.95 20.02
CA HIS A 263 -9.80 -3.99 20.92
C HIS A 263 -10.20 -3.54 22.34
N PRO A 264 -9.81 -4.27 23.41
CA PRO A 264 -10.22 -3.96 24.78
C PRO A 264 -9.86 -2.54 25.25
N GLN A 265 -8.71 -2.04 24.76
CA GLN A 265 -8.21 -0.70 25.07
C GLN A 265 -8.77 0.40 24.12
N LEU A 266 -9.88 0.16 23.42
CA LEU A 266 -10.45 1.15 22.49
C LEU A 266 -10.70 2.51 23.17
N SER A 267 -11.17 2.49 24.43
CA SER A 267 -11.43 3.69 25.23
C SER A 267 -10.17 4.49 25.57
N ASP A 268 -9.00 3.86 25.54
CA ASP A 268 -7.74 4.44 26.00
C ASP A 268 -6.99 5.15 24.87
N PHE A 269 -7.37 4.91 23.62
CA PHE A 269 -6.81 5.62 22.48
C PHE A 269 -7.10 7.12 22.56
N PRO A 270 -6.25 7.99 21.98
CA PRO A 270 -6.60 9.39 21.80
C PRO A 270 -7.92 9.56 21.04
N SER A 271 -8.69 10.59 21.41
CA SER A 271 -10.04 10.85 20.86
C SER A 271 -10.07 10.91 19.32
N GLU A 272 -9.03 11.47 18.71
CA GLU A 272 -8.87 11.51 17.25
C GLU A 272 -8.81 10.09 16.64
N MET A 273 -8.01 9.18 17.21
CA MET A 273 -7.92 7.80 16.74
C MET A 273 -9.24 7.05 16.95
N GLN A 274 -9.93 7.28 18.09
CA GLN A 274 -11.24 6.68 18.33
C GLN A 274 -12.27 7.12 17.27
N ALA A 275 -12.28 8.41 16.92
CA ALA A 275 -13.16 8.96 15.89
C ALA A 275 -12.85 8.37 14.50
N GLU A 276 -11.57 8.28 14.12
CA GLU A 276 -11.14 7.66 12.87
C GLU A 276 -11.53 6.16 12.81
N ILE A 277 -11.30 5.41 13.89
CA ILE A 277 -11.67 3.98 14.01
C ILE A 277 -13.19 3.82 13.87
N LYS A 278 -13.98 4.70 14.51
CA LYS A 278 -15.44 4.69 14.38
C LYS A 278 -15.88 4.91 12.93
N GLN A 279 -15.28 5.88 12.23
CA GLN A 279 -15.59 6.17 10.83
C GLN A 279 -15.20 5.01 9.90
N ALA A 280 -14.05 4.39 10.14
CA ALA A 280 -13.63 3.18 9.42
C ALA A 280 -14.62 2.02 9.65
N ARG A 281 -15.02 1.78 10.90
CA ARG A 281 -16.05 0.79 11.24
C ARG A 281 -17.38 1.06 10.52
N GLN A 282 -17.85 2.31 10.51
CA GLN A 282 -19.09 2.68 9.81
C GLN A 282 -18.99 2.35 8.31
N PHE A 283 -17.88 2.70 7.67
CA PHE A 283 -17.67 2.42 6.25
C PHE A 283 -17.61 0.91 5.96
N HIS A 284 -16.93 0.15 6.81
CA HIS A 284 -16.86 -1.31 6.72
C HIS A 284 -18.25 -1.95 6.67
N PHE A 285 -19.15 -1.58 7.59
CA PHE A 285 -20.51 -2.12 7.63
C PHE A 285 -21.38 -1.62 6.47
N ALA A 286 -21.41 -0.30 6.26
CA ALA A 286 -22.28 0.33 5.27
C ALA A 286 -21.95 -0.10 3.83
N PHE A 287 -20.67 -0.28 3.52
CA PHE A 287 -20.24 -0.62 2.16
C PHE A 287 -20.35 -2.12 1.83
N HIS A 288 -20.29 -3.02 2.82
CA HIS A 288 -20.23 -4.46 2.54
C HIS A 288 -21.44 -4.98 1.73
N GLY A 289 -22.63 -4.40 1.96
CA GLY A 289 -23.82 -4.70 1.17
C GLY A 289 -23.62 -4.48 -0.34
N ALA A 290 -22.78 -3.54 -0.76
CA ALA A 290 -22.52 -3.27 -2.17
C ALA A 290 -21.85 -4.47 -2.86
N ALA A 291 -20.93 -5.11 -2.15
CA ALA A 291 -20.25 -6.31 -2.63
C ALA A 291 -21.22 -7.49 -2.68
N ILE A 292 -22.08 -7.66 -1.68
CA ILE A 292 -23.09 -8.72 -1.65
C ILE A 292 -24.07 -8.53 -2.82
N THR A 293 -24.67 -7.34 -2.96
CA THR A 293 -25.59 -7.03 -4.07
C THR A 293 -24.91 -7.20 -5.43
N TYR A 294 -23.64 -6.80 -5.56
CA TYR A 294 -22.89 -7.01 -6.80
C TYR A 294 -22.80 -8.50 -7.16
N ASN A 295 -22.44 -9.38 -6.22
CA ASN A 295 -22.36 -10.81 -6.50
C ASN A 295 -23.74 -11.45 -6.71
N LEU A 296 -24.78 -10.97 -6.02
CA LEU A 296 -26.17 -11.38 -6.27
C LEU A 296 -26.58 -11.09 -7.73
N LEU A 297 -26.23 -9.91 -8.25
CA LEU A 297 -26.51 -9.55 -9.64
C LEU A 297 -25.76 -10.46 -10.63
N LEU A 298 -24.50 -10.78 -10.36
CA LEU A 298 -23.74 -11.73 -11.19
C LEU A 298 -24.33 -13.13 -11.15
N ALA A 299 -24.73 -13.62 -9.97
CA ALA A 299 -25.38 -14.92 -9.79
C ALA A 299 -26.68 -15.03 -10.61
N ARG A 300 -27.49 -13.96 -10.60
CA ARG A 300 -28.71 -13.87 -11.41
C ARG A 300 -28.41 -13.88 -12.91
N LEU A 301 -27.35 -13.22 -13.36
CA LEU A 301 -26.98 -13.19 -14.79
C LEU A 301 -26.51 -14.54 -15.34
N ILE A 302 -25.91 -15.39 -14.50
CA ILE A 302 -25.51 -16.76 -14.89
C ILE A 302 -26.58 -17.82 -14.55
N ASP A 303 -27.75 -17.40 -14.08
CA ASP A 303 -28.87 -18.26 -13.71
C ASP A 303 -28.47 -19.40 -12.74
N ASN A 304 -27.63 -19.07 -11.74
CA ASN A 304 -27.17 -20.03 -10.74
C ASN A 304 -27.98 -19.88 -9.45
N GLU A 305 -29.08 -20.62 -9.35
CA GLU A 305 -30.00 -20.59 -8.21
C GLU A 305 -29.30 -20.74 -6.86
N LYS A 306 -28.32 -21.65 -6.74
CA LYS A 306 -27.57 -21.84 -5.50
C LYS A 306 -26.83 -20.58 -5.05
N LEU A 307 -26.17 -19.88 -5.98
CA LEU A 307 -25.48 -18.62 -5.66
C LEU A 307 -26.47 -17.48 -5.42
N VAL A 308 -27.62 -17.48 -6.11
CA VAL A 308 -28.68 -16.50 -5.87
C VAL A 308 -29.21 -16.64 -4.44
N ASP A 309 -29.48 -17.86 -3.99
CA ASP A 309 -29.92 -18.13 -2.61
C ASP A 309 -28.83 -17.72 -1.61
N GLU A 310 -27.58 -18.15 -1.83
CA GLU A 310 -26.44 -17.80 -0.95
C GLU A 310 -26.29 -16.29 -0.77
N TYR A 311 -26.35 -15.51 -1.86
CA TYR A 311 -26.21 -14.06 -1.80
C TYR A 311 -27.47 -13.35 -1.32
N THR A 312 -28.64 -13.95 -1.46
CA THR A 312 -29.89 -13.43 -0.86
C THR A 312 -29.83 -13.58 0.66
N ASP A 313 -29.46 -14.77 1.16
CA ASP A 313 -29.27 -15.03 2.60
C ASP A 313 -28.18 -14.13 3.21
N ALA A 314 -27.08 -13.93 2.48
CA ALA A 314 -26.02 -13.02 2.90
C ALA A 314 -26.51 -11.56 3.01
N LEU A 315 -27.38 -11.13 2.09
CA LEU A 315 -27.93 -9.78 2.11
C LEU A 315 -28.97 -9.62 3.23
N ASP A 316 -29.79 -10.65 3.48
CA ASP A 316 -30.72 -10.68 4.61
C ASP A 316 -29.97 -10.61 5.95
N SER A 317 -28.86 -11.34 6.06
CA SER A 317 -27.97 -11.30 7.21
C SER A 317 -27.32 -9.92 7.39
N TRP A 318 -26.95 -9.26 6.29
CA TRP A 318 -26.40 -7.90 6.31
C TRP A 318 -27.44 -6.87 6.74
N ASP A 319 -28.68 -6.97 6.26
CA ASP A 319 -29.79 -6.07 6.67
C ASP A 319 -30.11 -6.20 8.16
N ALA A 320 -30.03 -7.41 8.71
CA ALA A 320 -30.31 -7.70 10.11
C ALA A 320 -29.14 -7.39 11.07
N ASP A 321 -27.94 -7.12 10.57
CA ASP A 321 -26.74 -6.88 11.38
C ASP A 321 -26.86 -5.54 12.15
N PRO A 322 -26.82 -5.55 13.50
CA PRO A 322 -26.89 -4.32 14.30
C PRO A 322 -25.78 -3.32 13.99
N GLY A 323 -24.61 -3.79 13.56
CA GLY A 323 -23.50 -2.97 13.09
C GLY A 323 -23.83 -2.22 11.80
N VAL A 324 -24.57 -2.85 10.89
CA VAL A 324 -25.07 -2.21 9.66
C VAL A 324 -26.12 -1.16 9.97
N ILE A 325 -27.13 -1.53 10.76
CA ILE A 325 -28.19 -0.60 11.18
C ILE A 325 -27.57 0.63 11.88
N GLY A 326 -26.65 0.40 12.82
CA GLY A 326 -25.93 1.47 13.51
C GLY A 326 -25.09 2.34 12.57
N ALA A 327 -24.36 1.72 11.63
CA ALA A 327 -23.53 2.43 10.67
C ALA A 327 -24.35 3.31 9.72
N LEU A 328 -25.46 2.81 9.17
CA LEU A 328 -26.34 3.55 8.27
C LEU A 328 -27.03 4.72 8.99
N ASN A 329 -27.51 4.51 10.22
CA ASN A 329 -28.18 5.54 11.02
C ASN A 329 -27.24 6.68 11.44
N SER A 330 -25.98 6.36 11.71
CA SER A 330 -24.96 7.33 12.15
C SER A 330 -24.03 7.81 11.04
N TRP A 331 -24.38 7.53 9.77
CA TRP A 331 -23.57 7.92 8.63
C TRP A 331 -23.67 9.43 8.37
N HIS A 332 -22.55 10.13 8.51
CA HIS A 332 -22.40 11.55 8.22
C HIS A 332 -21.40 11.75 7.07
N PRO A 333 -21.85 11.86 5.81
CA PRO A 333 -20.97 11.92 4.64
C PRO A 333 -19.94 13.06 4.73
N GLY A 334 -20.35 14.25 5.18
CA GLY A 334 -19.48 15.41 5.25
C GLY A 334 -18.26 15.19 6.14
N GLU A 335 -18.49 14.73 7.37
CA GLU A 335 -17.42 14.42 8.33
C GLU A 335 -16.54 13.27 7.86
N PHE A 336 -17.15 12.21 7.31
CA PHE A 336 -16.42 11.06 6.78
C PHE A 336 -15.46 11.46 5.66
N TRP A 337 -15.94 12.21 4.66
CA TRP A 337 -15.11 12.63 3.53
C TRP A 337 -14.08 13.69 3.89
N GLN A 338 -14.36 14.53 4.90
CA GLN A 338 -13.36 15.44 5.45
C GLN A 338 -12.17 14.66 6.01
N THR A 339 -12.40 13.63 6.83
CA THR A 339 -11.34 12.75 7.34
C THR A 339 -10.69 11.96 6.21
N ALA A 340 -11.47 11.26 5.38
CA ALA A 340 -10.89 10.40 4.34
C ALA A 340 -9.98 11.18 3.37
N ARG A 341 -10.35 12.42 3.01
CA ARG A 341 -9.53 13.28 2.14
C ARG A 341 -8.35 13.92 2.87
N SER A 342 -8.44 14.20 4.17
CA SER A 342 -7.28 14.65 4.94
C SER A 342 -6.21 13.55 5.02
N LEU A 343 -6.65 12.29 5.09
CA LEU A 343 -5.79 11.11 5.05
C LEU A 343 -5.26 10.80 3.64
N ASN A 344 -6.10 10.97 2.61
CA ASN A 344 -5.73 10.72 1.22
C ASN A 344 -6.40 11.73 0.26
N PRO A 345 -5.70 12.82 -0.11
CA PRO A 345 -6.25 13.84 -1.03
C PRO A 345 -6.53 13.32 -2.44
N ARG A 346 -6.01 12.13 -2.80
CA ARG A 346 -6.13 11.55 -4.15
C ARG A 346 -7.37 10.67 -4.32
N ILE A 347 -8.25 10.59 -3.32
CA ILE A 347 -9.52 9.86 -3.47
C ILE A 347 -10.34 10.51 -4.60
N PRO A 348 -10.70 9.76 -5.66
CA PRO A 348 -11.44 10.34 -6.77
C PRO A 348 -12.85 10.79 -6.35
N PRO A 349 -13.35 11.96 -6.83
CA PRO A 349 -14.72 12.40 -6.57
C PRO A 349 -15.78 11.37 -7.01
N ALA A 350 -15.48 10.59 -8.06
CA ALA A 350 -16.35 9.52 -8.53
C ALA A 350 -16.52 8.37 -7.52
N THR A 351 -15.50 8.09 -6.69
CA THR A 351 -15.61 7.10 -5.60
C THR A 351 -16.50 7.62 -4.49
N GLU A 352 -16.37 8.89 -4.14
CA GLU A 352 -17.23 9.54 -3.14
C GLU A 352 -18.69 9.56 -3.56
N HIS A 353 -18.97 9.99 -4.79
CA HIS A 353 -20.34 9.99 -5.31
C HIS A 353 -20.95 8.59 -5.34
N PHE A 354 -20.17 7.58 -5.75
CA PHE A 354 -20.61 6.19 -5.75
C PHE A 354 -20.95 5.68 -4.34
N VAL A 355 -20.06 5.88 -3.37
CA VAL A 355 -20.28 5.45 -1.98
C VAL A 355 -21.48 6.16 -1.37
N ASN A 356 -21.62 7.47 -1.57
CA ASN A 356 -22.76 8.22 -1.04
C ASN A 356 -24.08 7.73 -1.64
N ASN A 357 -24.16 7.56 -2.97
CA ASN A 357 -25.37 7.04 -3.60
C ASN A 357 -25.70 5.61 -3.13
N TRP A 358 -24.68 4.76 -2.92
CA TRP A 358 -24.88 3.42 -2.37
C TRP A 358 -25.47 3.48 -0.96
N VAL A 359 -24.88 4.30 -0.07
CA VAL A 359 -25.35 4.43 1.31
C VAL A 359 -26.77 5.00 1.36
N GLU A 360 -27.12 5.94 0.49
CA GLU A 360 -28.49 6.46 0.41
C GLU A 360 -29.49 5.36 0.00
N LEU A 361 -29.15 4.52 -1.00
CA LEU A 361 -30.00 3.39 -1.39
C LEU A 361 -30.14 2.36 -0.27
N ALA A 362 -29.07 2.09 0.48
CA ALA A 362 -29.13 1.22 1.65
C ALA A 362 -30.04 1.81 2.75
N LYS A 363 -29.95 3.12 3.00
CA LYS A 363 -30.79 3.81 3.99
C LYS A 363 -32.26 3.86 3.60
N SER A 364 -32.58 3.93 2.31
CA SER A 364 -33.95 3.88 1.80
C SER A 364 -34.49 2.46 1.57
N ASN A 365 -33.72 1.42 1.91
CA ASN A 365 -34.05 0.01 1.67
C ASN A 365 -34.28 -0.32 0.18
N GLU A 366 -33.59 0.41 -0.71
CA GLU A 366 -33.62 0.25 -2.17
C GLU A 366 -32.37 -0.47 -2.72
N HIS A 367 -31.47 -0.94 -1.85
CA HIS A 367 -30.22 -1.62 -2.21
C HIS A 367 -30.41 -2.96 -2.95
N ARG A 368 -31.64 -3.48 -3.00
CA ARG A 368 -32.05 -4.66 -3.76
C ARG A 368 -32.69 -4.36 -5.12
N GLY A 369 -33.05 -3.09 -5.36
CA GLY A 369 -33.83 -2.66 -6.52
C GLY A 369 -33.00 -2.30 -7.74
N ASP A 370 -33.70 -1.92 -8.81
CA ASP A 370 -33.10 -1.55 -10.10
C ASP A 370 -32.15 -0.35 -9.99
N ASN A 371 -32.39 0.57 -9.05
CA ASN A 371 -31.51 1.71 -8.78
C ASN A 371 -30.11 1.24 -8.34
N ALA A 372 -30.04 0.28 -7.41
CA ALA A 372 -28.79 -0.31 -6.94
C ALA A 372 -28.09 -1.11 -8.05
N ALA A 373 -28.86 -1.87 -8.84
CA ALA A 373 -28.33 -2.61 -9.98
C ALA A 373 -27.68 -1.68 -11.02
N ARG A 374 -28.35 -0.57 -11.37
CA ARG A 374 -27.81 0.44 -12.28
C ARG A 374 -26.55 1.11 -11.72
N LEU A 375 -26.57 1.50 -10.44
CA LEU A 375 -25.42 2.12 -9.77
C LEU A 375 -24.17 1.22 -9.84
N LEU A 376 -24.33 -0.06 -9.50
CA LEU A 376 -23.23 -1.03 -9.50
C LEU A 376 -22.74 -1.35 -10.92
N ALA A 377 -23.65 -1.52 -11.89
CA ALA A 377 -23.29 -1.77 -13.28
C ALA A 377 -22.53 -0.59 -13.91
N GLU A 378 -22.99 0.64 -13.67
CA GLU A 378 -22.29 1.85 -14.13
C GLU A 378 -20.91 2.00 -13.47
N ARG A 379 -20.83 1.75 -12.15
CA ARG A 379 -19.57 1.81 -11.42
C ARG A 379 -18.55 0.83 -11.99
N GLU A 380 -18.94 -0.44 -12.15
CA GLU A 380 -18.07 -1.47 -12.70
C GLU A 380 -17.62 -1.11 -14.11
N ARG A 381 -18.55 -0.67 -14.98
CA ARG A 381 -18.24 -0.28 -16.36
C ARG A 381 -17.22 0.86 -16.41
N ARG A 382 -17.34 1.87 -15.54
CA ARG A 382 -16.37 2.98 -15.48
C ARG A 382 -14.97 2.54 -15.04
N LEU A 383 -14.87 1.57 -14.13
CA LEU A 383 -13.59 1.09 -13.61
C LEU A 383 -12.90 0.11 -14.56
N LYS A 384 -13.68 -0.79 -15.18
CA LYS A 384 -13.14 -1.96 -15.89
C LYS A 384 -13.31 -1.88 -17.41
N GLY A 385 -14.14 -0.96 -17.90
CA GLY A 385 -14.49 -0.85 -19.32
C GLY A 385 -15.07 -2.16 -19.84
N ASN A 386 -14.47 -2.67 -20.92
CA ASN A 386 -14.85 -3.93 -21.57
C ASN A 386 -14.69 -5.17 -20.67
N ARG A 387 -14.00 -5.07 -19.52
CA ARG A 387 -13.85 -6.17 -18.55
C ARG A 387 -14.94 -6.18 -17.47
N SER A 388 -15.97 -5.34 -17.60
CA SER A 388 -17.11 -5.31 -16.68
C SER A 388 -17.94 -6.59 -16.79
N ARG A 389 -18.11 -7.32 -15.69
CA ARG A 389 -18.83 -8.60 -15.66
C ARG A 389 -20.34 -8.41 -15.83
N LEU A 390 -20.90 -7.34 -15.29
CA LEU A 390 -22.33 -7.02 -15.44
C LEU A 390 -22.73 -6.62 -16.86
N GLY A 391 -21.76 -6.33 -17.75
CA GLY A 391 -22.03 -5.92 -19.13
C GLY A 391 -21.34 -6.74 -20.22
N ASN A 392 -20.50 -7.72 -19.86
CA ASN A 392 -19.76 -8.55 -20.81
C ASN A 392 -19.87 -10.04 -20.45
N PRO A 393 -20.57 -10.86 -21.25
CA PRO A 393 -20.70 -12.31 -21.04
C PRO A 393 -19.35 -13.04 -20.91
N ASP A 394 -18.33 -12.66 -21.67
CA ASP A 394 -17.01 -13.31 -21.60
C ASP A 394 -16.29 -13.00 -20.29
N ALA A 395 -16.48 -11.78 -19.75
CA ALA A 395 -15.92 -11.41 -18.46
C ALA A 395 -16.66 -12.13 -17.32
N LEU A 396 -17.98 -12.27 -17.46
CA LEU A 396 -18.84 -12.99 -16.51
C LEU A 396 -18.49 -14.47 -16.42
N GLN A 397 -18.21 -15.15 -17.54
CA GLN A 397 -17.81 -16.57 -17.54
C GLN A 397 -16.52 -16.86 -16.75
N ARG A 398 -15.66 -15.85 -16.55
CA ARG A 398 -14.42 -15.99 -15.78
C ARG A 398 -14.61 -15.74 -14.27
N TRP A 399 -15.82 -15.40 -13.84
CA TRP A 399 -16.15 -15.19 -12.44
C TRP A 399 -16.23 -16.53 -11.71
N SER A 400 -15.49 -16.65 -10.61
CA SER A 400 -15.41 -17.87 -9.79
C SER A 400 -16.57 -18.02 -8.79
N GLY A 401 -17.61 -17.20 -8.90
CA GLY A 401 -18.76 -17.20 -7.99
C GLY A 401 -18.63 -16.26 -6.78
N ARG A 402 -17.48 -15.60 -6.59
CA ARG A 402 -17.26 -14.62 -5.51
C ARG A 402 -16.25 -13.53 -5.92
N ALA A 403 -16.56 -12.28 -5.63
CA ALA A 403 -15.72 -11.13 -5.98
C ALA A 403 -15.87 -9.97 -4.97
N GLY A 404 -14.76 -9.44 -4.45
CA GLY A 404 -14.78 -8.23 -3.61
C GLY A 404 -15.48 -8.39 -2.25
N MET A 405 -15.73 -9.61 -1.80
CA MET A 405 -16.42 -9.94 -0.55
C MET A 405 -15.52 -9.89 0.69
N ALA A 406 -14.29 -9.42 0.57
CA ALA A 406 -13.38 -9.28 1.69
C ALA A 406 -13.89 -8.21 2.67
N ARG A 407 -13.94 -8.55 3.95
CA ARG A 407 -14.24 -7.59 5.02
C ARG A 407 -13.04 -6.66 5.21
N LEU A 408 -13.30 -5.39 5.47
CA LEU A 408 -12.24 -4.38 5.64
C LEU A 408 -11.70 -4.44 7.06
N ASP A 409 -10.63 -5.19 7.30
CA ASP A 409 -9.90 -5.20 8.57
C ASP A 409 -8.84 -4.08 8.66
N TYR A 410 -8.63 -3.35 7.56
CA TYR A 410 -7.64 -2.28 7.42
C TYR A 410 -6.21 -2.72 7.71
N ARG A 411 -5.87 -4.00 7.47
CA ARG A 411 -4.57 -4.63 7.80
C ARG A 411 -4.35 -4.86 9.30
N TRP A 412 -5.42 -4.84 10.09
CA TRP A 412 -5.35 -5.16 11.51
C TRP A 412 -4.79 -6.55 11.75
N SER A 413 -5.21 -7.57 11.00
CA SER A 413 -4.71 -8.95 11.17
C SER A 413 -3.17 -9.04 11.10
N VAL A 414 -2.56 -8.35 10.15
CA VAL A 414 -1.10 -8.24 10.00
C VAL A 414 -0.48 -7.48 11.17
N ALA A 415 -1.02 -6.31 11.51
CA ALA A 415 -0.49 -5.50 12.60
C ALA A 415 -0.60 -6.22 13.96
N ALA A 416 -1.71 -6.92 14.22
CA ALA A 416 -1.94 -7.72 15.41
C ALA A 416 -0.92 -8.87 15.50
N SER A 417 -0.63 -9.54 14.38
CA SER A 417 0.43 -10.56 14.35
C SER A 417 1.81 -9.98 14.67
N HIS A 418 2.15 -8.82 14.11
CA HIS A 418 3.43 -8.17 14.42
C HIS A 418 3.52 -7.69 15.88
N LEU A 419 2.43 -7.12 16.41
CA LEU A 419 2.37 -6.68 17.80
C LEU A 419 2.48 -7.88 18.75
N ARG A 420 1.86 -9.01 18.42
CA ARG A 420 1.99 -10.26 19.18
C ARG A 420 3.45 -10.72 19.25
N ASP A 421 4.16 -10.76 18.12
CA ASP A 421 5.58 -11.09 18.09
C ASP A 421 6.40 -10.17 19.03
N ILE A 422 6.07 -8.87 19.05
CA ILE A 422 6.75 -7.88 19.90
C ILE A 422 6.40 -8.06 21.38
N TYR A 423 5.14 -8.31 21.73
CA TYR A 423 4.71 -8.47 23.11
C TYR A 423 5.27 -9.75 23.75
N GLU A 424 5.22 -10.87 23.02
CA GLU A 424 5.73 -12.17 23.48
C GLU A 424 7.22 -12.09 23.84
N ALA A 425 8.00 -11.30 23.12
CA ALA A 425 9.43 -11.10 23.38
C ALA A 425 9.75 -10.17 24.58
N VAL A 426 8.78 -9.41 25.07
CA VAL A 426 8.93 -8.55 26.26
C VAL A 426 8.45 -9.26 27.53
N GLU A 427 7.58 -10.26 27.39
CA GLU A 427 7.08 -11.08 28.51
C GLU A 427 8.04 -12.22 28.92
N VAL A 428 9.02 -12.54 28.07
CA VAL A 428 10.13 -13.50 28.31
C VAL A 428 11.33 -12.77 28.90
#